data_AF-A0A2V9YZ82-F1
#
_entry.id   AF-A0A2V9YZ82-F1
#
_cell.length_a   1.000
_cell.length_b   1.000
_cell.length_c   1.000
_cell.angle_alpha   90.00
_cell.angle_beta   90.00
_cell.angle_gamma   90.00
#
_symmetry.space_group_name_H-M   'P 1'
#
loop_
_entity.id
_entity.type
_entity.pdbx_description
1 polymer ?
#
loop_
_entity_poly.entity_id
_entity_poly.type
_entity_poly.pdbx_seq_one_letter_code
_entity_poly.pdbx_strand_id
1 'polypeptide(L)'
;MATGLAAFFGRNSGVYFVTAATMTAAWIGLVAGSFPRTKDMAAYIPGVLVGYAPMLALVMGSKGFGAALWESILYTPKWQIPVPVPFLWRFRALGLYGKPAILMSLLFVLAPLAYVLLLLYTFRSFRTHDRAQLLVVGASISGVCYLHHAFSHAEFGHLAQALPPLLVAGGAFCCWLFHGRKGLALVSFIGLAGFVVASWLPYEPGLNYFRFPGHYTKLAIQGRQFEVLKGDAQLMLASDAAYRRCGSRDGSFLAIPTYPGLYAYLKTRAPFRDLYLLSPRSEEFQKESISALVKSRTSVALINENADGERRLSQTYPLLLHYVLTNFKSVDETLPHGAEMYENPTNCKTTSEESARSKVK
;
A
#
# COMPACT_ATOMS: atom_id res chain seq x y z
N MET A 1 2.93 -4.62 24.13
CA MET A 1 1.77 -3.83 23.63
C MET A 1 1.99 -3.33 22.22
N ALA A 2 3.04 -2.55 21.94
CA ALA A 2 3.31 -1.99 20.62
C ALA A 2 3.27 -3.03 19.47
N THR A 3 3.88 -4.21 19.64
CA THR A 3 3.83 -5.29 18.66
C THR A 3 2.41 -5.76 18.33
N GLY A 4 1.55 -5.93 19.33
CA GLY A 4 0.16 -6.34 19.12
C GLY A 4 -0.65 -5.25 18.41
N LEU A 5 -0.44 -3.99 18.81
CA LEU A 5 -1.10 -2.86 18.14
C LEU A 5 -0.64 -2.72 16.68
N ALA A 6 0.66 -2.90 16.43
CA ALA A 6 1.21 -2.94 15.07
C ALA A 6 0.58 -4.08 14.26
N ALA A 7 0.42 -5.28 14.83
CA ALA A 7 -0.23 -6.40 14.17
C ALA A 7 -1.71 -6.15 13.84
N PHE A 8 -2.41 -5.34 14.65
CA PHE A 8 -3.79 -4.95 14.40
C PHE A 8 -3.92 -4.04 13.17
N PHE A 9 -3.08 -3.01 13.06
CA PHE A 9 -3.08 -2.09 11.92
C PHE A 9 -2.45 -2.71 10.65
N GLY A 10 -1.41 -3.51 10.81
CA GLY A 10 -0.69 -4.15 9.74
C GLY A 10 -0.15 -5.50 10.18
N ARG A 11 -0.75 -6.59 9.70
CA ARG A 11 -0.33 -7.96 10.04
C ARG A 11 1.17 -8.19 9.80
N ASN A 12 1.68 -7.69 8.67
CA ASN A 12 3.10 -7.75 8.32
C ASN A 12 3.96 -6.98 9.35
N SER A 13 3.50 -5.80 9.78
CA SER A 13 4.18 -5.02 10.82
C SER A 13 4.25 -5.79 12.14
N GLY A 14 3.21 -6.54 12.50
CA GLY A 14 3.23 -7.46 13.64
C GLY A 14 4.37 -8.47 13.56
N VAL A 15 4.50 -9.17 12.41
CA VAL A 15 5.59 -10.12 12.16
C VAL A 15 6.95 -9.44 12.26
N TYR A 16 7.12 -8.27 11.62
CA TYR A 16 8.37 -7.52 11.67
C TYR A 16 8.76 -7.11 13.10
N PHE A 17 7.80 -6.70 13.93
CA PHE A 17 8.06 -6.36 15.32
C PHE A 17 8.47 -7.57 16.18
N VAL A 18 7.82 -8.73 16.00
CA VAL A 18 8.20 -9.97 16.72
C VAL A 18 9.59 -10.41 16.30
N THR A 19 9.86 -10.45 14.99
CA THR A 19 11.17 -10.81 14.44
C THR A 19 12.25 -9.86 14.94
N ALA A 20 12.01 -8.55 14.88
CA ALA A 20 12.98 -7.55 15.34
C ALA A 20 13.27 -7.64 16.84
N ALA A 21 12.24 -7.83 17.67
CA ALA A 21 12.40 -8.02 19.11
C ALA A 21 13.22 -9.28 19.43
N THR A 22 12.91 -10.39 18.75
CA THR A 22 13.62 -11.67 18.92
C THR A 22 15.08 -11.57 18.47
N MET A 23 15.33 -10.98 17.30
CA MET A 23 16.69 -10.77 16.78
C MET A 23 17.50 -9.80 17.66
N THR A 24 16.86 -8.78 18.22
CA THR A 24 17.53 -7.84 19.14
C THR A 24 17.89 -8.52 20.46
N ALA A 25 16.98 -9.33 21.02
CA ALA A 25 17.27 -10.13 22.20
C ALA A 25 18.43 -11.12 21.95
N ALA A 26 18.42 -11.80 20.82
CA ALA A 26 19.49 -12.71 20.42
C ALA A 26 20.82 -11.96 20.24
N TRP A 27 20.80 -10.80 19.57
CA TRP A 27 21.98 -9.96 19.39
C TRP A 27 22.59 -9.54 20.72
N ILE A 28 21.79 -9.02 21.65
CA ILE A 28 22.27 -8.63 22.99
C ILE A 28 22.82 -9.83 23.73
N GLY A 29 22.15 -10.98 23.66
CA GLY A 29 22.62 -12.23 24.28
C GLY A 29 23.97 -12.69 23.73
N LEU A 30 24.17 -12.62 22.40
CA LEU A 30 25.41 -13.02 21.73
C LEU A 30 26.57 -12.07 22.02
N VAL A 31 26.33 -10.75 21.97
CA VAL A 31 27.41 -9.76 22.09
C VAL A 31 27.74 -9.43 23.54
N ALA A 32 26.75 -9.42 24.42
CA ALA A 32 26.95 -9.08 25.82
C ALA A 32 26.90 -10.26 26.80
N GLY A 33 26.62 -11.48 26.33
CA GLY A 33 26.43 -12.64 27.19
C GLY A 33 25.20 -12.55 28.11
N SER A 34 24.28 -11.62 27.84
CA SER A 34 23.13 -11.32 28.71
C SER A 34 21.82 -11.44 27.94
N PHE A 35 21.22 -12.63 27.97
CA PHE A 35 19.88 -12.83 27.42
C PHE A 35 18.81 -12.18 28.30
N PRO A 36 17.64 -11.79 27.73
CA PRO A 36 16.49 -11.36 28.51
C PRO A 36 16.12 -12.41 29.56
N ARG A 37 15.68 -11.96 30.75
CA ARG A 37 15.26 -12.90 31.78
C ARG A 37 13.93 -13.54 31.36
N THR A 38 13.64 -14.73 31.86
CA THR A 38 12.37 -15.43 31.61
C THR A 38 11.16 -14.57 31.96
N LYS A 39 11.24 -13.76 33.03
CA LYS A 39 10.20 -12.78 33.39
C LYS A 39 9.96 -11.70 32.33
N ASP A 40 11.00 -11.29 31.60
CA ASP A 40 10.90 -10.24 30.58
C ASP A 40 10.20 -10.82 29.34
N MET A 41 10.52 -12.06 28.98
CA MET A 41 9.82 -12.81 27.94
C MET A 41 8.36 -13.10 28.32
N ALA A 42 8.13 -13.47 29.58
CA ALA A 42 6.79 -13.71 30.12
C ALA A 42 5.94 -12.43 30.16
N ALA A 43 6.55 -11.25 30.34
CA ALA A 43 5.84 -9.96 30.26
C ALA A 43 5.56 -9.52 28.81
N TYR A 44 6.41 -9.91 27.86
CA TYR A 44 6.25 -9.57 26.45
C TYR A 44 4.96 -10.16 25.86
N ILE A 45 4.70 -11.46 26.08
CA ILE A 45 3.56 -12.18 25.47
C ILE A 45 2.20 -11.55 25.86
N PRO A 46 1.86 -11.37 27.15
CA PRO A 46 0.64 -10.66 27.56
C PRO A 46 0.58 -9.25 26.97
N GLY A 47 1.72 -8.57 26.91
CA GLY A 47 1.82 -7.28 26.24
C GLY A 47 1.39 -7.34 24.77
N VAL A 48 1.82 -8.34 24.00
CA VAL A 48 1.38 -8.53 22.60
C VAL A 48 -0.12 -8.78 22.54
N LEU A 49 -0.63 -9.68 23.38
CA LEU A 49 -2.06 -10.04 23.42
C LEU A 49 -2.95 -8.83 23.75
N VAL A 50 -2.57 -8.02 24.76
CA VAL A 50 -3.28 -6.79 25.12
C VAL A 50 -3.29 -5.81 23.95
N GLY A 51 -2.17 -5.66 23.24
CA GLY A 51 -2.10 -4.80 22.05
C GLY A 51 -2.95 -5.31 20.87
N TYR A 52 -3.09 -6.63 20.73
CA TYR A 52 -3.86 -7.27 19.66
C TYR A 52 -5.33 -7.52 20.03
N ALA A 53 -5.73 -7.17 21.26
CA ALA A 53 -7.09 -7.37 21.77
C ALA A 53 -8.20 -6.81 20.85
N PRO A 54 -8.05 -5.65 20.17
CA PRO A 54 -9.05 -5.18 19.22
C PRO A 54 -9.29 -6.16 18.06
N MET A 55 -8.26 -6.82 17.53
CA MET A 55 -8.42 -7.84 16.49
C MET A 55 -9.19 -9.05 17.04
N LEU A 56 -8.81 -9.52 18.23
CA LEU A 56 -9.46 -10.66 18.87
C LEU A 56 -10.95 -10.37 19.11
N ALA A 57 -11.29 -9.15 19.52
CA ALA A 57 -12.67 -8.71 19.67
C ALA A 57 -13.45 -8.77 18.34
N LEU A 58 -12.85 -8.37 17.22
CA LEU A 58 -13.47 -8.48 15.90
C LEU A 58 -13.68 -9.94 15.47
N VAL A 59 -12.69 -10.81 15.71
CA VAL A 59 -12.78 -12.25 15.41
C VAL A 59 -13.91 -12.92 16.19
N MET A 60 -14.07 -12.57 17.47
CA MET A 60 -15.13 -13.12 18.32
C MET A 60 -16.50 -12.47 18.06
N GLY A 61 -16.53 -11.16 17.77
CA GLY A 61 -17.75 -10.38 17.67
C GLY A 61 -18.42 -10.36 16.29
N SER A 62 -17.68 -10.65 15.22
CA SER A 62 -18.19 -10.58 13.84
C SER A 62 -18.25 -11.96 13.17
N LYS A 63 -19.47 -12.42 12.86
CA LYS A 63 -19.68 -13.71 12.20
C LYS A 63 -18.95 -13.75 10.86
N GLY A 64 -18.13 -14.79 10.65
CA GLY A 64 -17.38 -15.01 9.41
C GLY A 64 -16.07 -14.21 9.30
N PHE A 65 -15.81 -13.22 10.16
CA PHE A 65 -14.59 -12.42 10.11
C PHE A 65 -13.34 -13.26 10.35
N GLY A 66 -13.35 -14.15 11.34
CA GLY A 66 -12.22 -15.03 11.64
C GLY A 66 -11.82 -15.93 10.46
N ALA A 67 -12.81 -16.52 9.78
CA ALA A 67 -12.58 -17.35 8.60
C ALA A 67 -12.00 -16.53 7.43
N ALA A 68 -12.59 -15.36 7.15
CA ALA A 68 -12.08 -14.45 6.11
C ALA A 68 -10.66 -13.93 6.42
N LEU A 69 -10.37 -13.65 7.69
CA LEU A 69 -9.05 -13.26 8.16
C LEU A 69 -8.03 -14.38 7.91
N TRP A 70 -8.38 -15.62 8.25
CA TRP A 70 -7.54 -16.79 8.07
C TRP A 70 -7.26 -17.07 6.58
N GLU A 71 -8.30 -17.07 5.73
CA GLU A 71 -8.15 -17.17 4.28
C GLU A 71 -7.18 -16.10 3.76
N SER A 72 -7.37 -14.85 4.16
CA SER A 72 -6.50 -13.75 3.75
C SER A 72 -5.03 -13.96 4.13
N ILE A 73 -4.73 -14.59 5.28
CA ILE A 73 -3.36 -14.93 5.67
C ILE A 73 -2.77 -15.94 4.68
N LEU A 74 -3.50 -17.01 4.36
CA LEU A 74 -3.04 -18.06 3.43
C LEU A 74 -2.75 -17.52 2.02
N TYR A 75 -3.46 -16.46 1.59
CA TYR A 75 -3.24 -15.83 0.29
C TYR A 75 -2.12 -14.78 0.25
N THR A 76 -1.62 -14.32 1.42
CA THR A 76 -0.64 -13.22 1.50
C THR A 76 0.63 -13.44 0.66
N PRO A 77 1.25 -14.63 0.57
CA PRO A 77 2.44 -14.85 -0.26
C PRO A 77 2.21 -14.59 -1.76
N LYS A 78 0.96 -14.69 -2.24
CA LYS A 78 0.61 -14.53 -3.65
C LYS A 78 0.41 -13.07 -4.07
N TRP A 79 0.41 -12.14 -3.10
CA TRP A 79 0.13 -10.72 -3.30
C TRP A 79 1.40 -9.90 -3.57
N GLN A 80 2.58 -10.53 -3.51
CA GLN A 80 3.84 -9.87 -3.81
C GLN A 80 4.06 -9.85 -5.32
N ILE A 81 3.98 -8.66 -5.90
CA ILE A 81 4.40 -8.38 -7.28
C ILE A 81 5.73 -7.64 -7.16
N PRO A 82 6.88 -8.31 -7.43
CA PRO A 82 8.18 -7.70 -7.24
C PRO A 82 8.44 -6.69 -8.36
N VAL A 83 8.24 -5.40 -8.08
CA VAL A 83 8.69 -4.35 -8.99
C VAL A 83 10.21 -4.23 -8.96
N PRO A 84 10.86 -3.92 -10.09
CA PRO A 84 12.31 -3.86 -10.16
C PRO A 84 12.86 -2.79 -9.23
N VAL A 85 13.85 -3.17 -8.41
CA VAL A 85 14.54 -2.21 -7.54
C VAL A 85 15.12 -1.08 -8.37
N PRO A 86 14.83 0.20 -8.02
CA PRO A 86 15.27 1.35 -8.77
C PRO A 86 16.74 1.59 -8.43
N PHE A 87 17.65 0.77 -8.94
CA PHE A 87 19.07 1.01 -8.77
C PHE A 87 19.56 2.13 -9.69
N LEU A 88 20.62 2.84 -9.28
CA LEU A 88 21.17 3.97 -10.06
C LEU A 88 21.51 3.60 -11.50
N TRP A 89 21.96 2.36 -11.75
CA TRP A 89 22.30 1.88 -13.09
C TRP A 89 21.09 1.46 -13.94
N ARG A 90 19.86 1.49 -13.39
CA ARG A 90 18.62 1.11 -14.10
C ARG A 90 17.79 2.31 -14.60
N PHE A 91 18.19 3.55 -14.34
CA PHE A 91 17.41 4.73 -14.75
C PHE A 91 17.13 4.82 -16.24
N ARG A 92 18.09 4.40 -17.09
CA ARG A 92 17.90 4.40 -18.55
C ARG A 92 16.88 3.36 -19.01
N ALA A 93 16.80 2.22 -18.33
CA ALA A 93 15.92 1.11 -18.70
C ALA A 93 14.48 1.31 -18.20
N LEU A 94 14.29 2.05 -17.11
CA LEU A 94 12.98 2.24 -16.47
C LEU A 94 12.27 3.54 -16.89
N GLY A 95 12.86 4.35 -17.78
CA GLY A 95 12.28 5.64 -18.18
C GLY A 95 12.10 6.64 -17.02
N LEU A 96 12.76 6.40 -15.88
CA LEU A 96 12.67 7.22 -14.68
C LEU A 96 13.56 8.47 -14.84
N TYR A 97 13.03 9.48 -15.51
CA TYR A 97 13.69 10.78 -15.64
C TYR A 97 13.30 11.69 -14.46
N GLY A 98 14.17 11.78 -13.45
CA GLY A 98 13.98 12.79 -12.40
C GLY A 98 14.95 12.70 -11.22
N LYS A 99 15.30 13.85 -10.64
CA LYS A 99 16.05 13.97 -9.37
C LYS A 99 15.47 13.13 -8.21
N PRO A 100 14.13 13.00 -8.05
CA PRO A 100 13.55 12.15 -7.00
C PRO A 100 13.96 10.68 -7.11
N ALA A 101 14.07 10.17 -8.33
CA ALA A 101 14.43 8.79 -8.58
C ALA A 101 15.87 8.52 -8.11
N ILE A 102 16.81 9.45 -8.31
CA ILE A 102 18.20 9.37 -7.83
C ILE A 102 18.28 9.23 -6.31
N LEU A 103 17.56 10.09 -5.58
CA LEU A 103 17.57 10.06 -4.12
C LEU A 103 16.97 8.77 -3.57
N MET A 104 15.85 8.32 -4.16
CA MET A 104 15.23 7.03 -3.81
C MET A 104 16.19 5.86 -4.06
N SER A 105 16.86 5.82 -5.21
CA SER A 105 17.86 4.79 -5.53
C SER A 105 19.04 4.78 -4.57
N LEU A 106 19.53 5.95 -4.17
CA LEU A 106 20.56 6.06 -3.16
C LEU A 106 20.08 5.47 -1.83
N LEU A 107 18.85 5.75 -1.41
CA LEU A 107 18.30 5.17 -0.17
C LEU A 107 18.15 3.65 -0.22
N PHE A 108 17.78 3.07 -1.38
CA PHE A 108 17.74 1.60 -1.55
C PHE A 108 19.11 0.93 -1.39
N VAL A 109 20.22 1.68 -1.52
CA VAL A 109 21.58 1.17 -1.30
C VAL A 109 22.10 1.56 0.08
N LEU A 110 21.96 2.83 0.45
CA LEU A 110 22.53 3.40 1.66
C LEU A 110 21.79 2.93 2.92
N ALA A 111 20.47 2.74 2.91
CA ALA A 111 19.75 2.30 4.11
C ALA A 111 20.13 0.87 4.52
N PRO A 112 20.12 -0.15 3.63
CA PRO A 112 20.61 -1.49 3.97
C PRO A 112 22.07 -1.49 4.43
N LEU A 113 22.93 -0.76 3.72
CA LEU A 113 24.34 -0.67 4.05
C LEU A 113 24.54 -0.05 5.45
N ALA A 114 23.84 1.04 5.75
CA ALA A 114 23.89 1.69 7.05
C ALA A 114 23.49 0.73 8.17
N TYR A 115 22.38 0.01 8.04
CA TYR A 115 21.96 -0.95 9.06
C TYR A 115 22.99 -2.05 9.31
N VAL A 116 23.53 -2.64 8.23
CA VAL A 116 24.55 -3.70 8.35
C VAL A 116 25.82 -3.16 9.00
N LEU A 117 26.32 -2.01 8.54
CA LEU A 117 27.55 -1.41 9.09
C LEU A 117 27.40 -1.01 10.56
N LEU A 118 26.25 -0.45 10.95
CA LEU A 118 25.96 -0.10 12.34
C LEU A 118 25.91 -1.34 13.25
N LEU A 119 25.31 -2.43 12.77
CA LEU A 119 25.33 -3.71 13.48
C LEU A 119 26.76 -4.27 13.58
N LEU A 120 27.52 -4.32 12.50
CA LEU A 120 28.91 -4.78 12.53
C LEU A 120 29.79 -3.94 13.46
N TYR A 121 29.57 -2.63 13.51
CA TYR A 121 30.31 -1.73 14.38
C TYR A 121 29.95 -1.93 15.85
N THR A 122 28.65 -2.03 16.16
CA THR A 122 28.19 -2.33 17.53
C THR A 122 28.68 -3.69 17.99
N PHE A 123 28.73 -4.71 17.12
CA PHE A 123 29.24 -6.05 17.46
C PHE A 123 30.63 -6.01 18.12
N ARG A 124 31.51 -5.12 17.67
CA ARG A 124 32.87 -4.98 18.19
C ARG A 124 33.01 -4.11 19.44
N SER A 125 32.05 -3.25 19.72
CA SER A 125 32.18 -2.17 20.70
C SER A 125 31.02 -2.10 21.70
N PHE A 126 30.16 -3.12 21.70
CA PHE A 126 28.90 -3.11 22.42
C PHE A 126 29.07 -3.00 23.93
N ARG A 127 28.26 -2.15 24.55
CA ARG A 127 28.15 -2.00 25.99
C ARG A 127 26.67 -1.98 26.39
N THR A 128 26.24 -2.98 27.15
CA THR A 128 24.82 -3.14 27.57
C THR A 128 24.21 -1.96 28.29
N HIS A 129 25.04 -1.14 28.94
CA HIS A 129 24.59 0.03 29.69
C HIS A 129 24.52 1.30 28.84
N ASP A 130 24.99 1.26 27.59
CA ASP A 130 24.94 2.39 26.67
C ASP A 130 23.59 2.41 25.91
N ARG A 131 22.71 3.33 26.32
CA ARG A 131 21.39 3.50 25.72
C ARG A 131 21.45 3.84 24.23
N ALA A 132 22.46 4.57 23.79
CA ALA A 132 22.58 4.93 22.38
C ALA A 132 22.87 3.68 21.53
N GLN A 133 23.75 2.80 22.00
CA GLN A 133 24.04 1.54 21.32
C GLN A 133 22.84 0.60 21.28
N LEU A 134 22.08 0.50 22.38
CA LEU A 134 20.83 -0.26 22.41
C LEU A 134 19.83 0.24 21.37
N LEU A 135 19.70 1.56 21.23
CA LEU A 135 18.85 2.18 20.20
C LEU A 135 19.37 1.90 18.78
N VAL A 136 20.69 2.00 18.55
CA VAL A 136 21.31 1.67 17.25
C VAL A 136 21.00 0.24 16.85
N VAL A 137 21.20 -0.73 17.75
CA VAL A 137 20.93 -2.15 17.49
C VAL A 137 19.45 -2.39 17.22
N GLY A 138 18.57 -1.97 18.13
CA GLY A 138 17.13 -2.21 18.01
C GLY A 138 16.53 -1.57 16.77
N ALA A 139 16.91 -0.32 16.46
CA ALA A 139 16.43 0.39 15.29
C ALA A 139 17.01 -0.20 13.99
N SER A 140 18.29 -0.61 13.97
CA SER A 140 18.89 -1.23 12.78
C SER A 140 18.26 -2.59 12.45
N ILE A 141 18.04 -3.44 13.46
CA ILE A 141 17.36 -4.74 13.27
C ILE A 141 15.91 -4.54 12.83
N SER A 142 15.21 -3.56 13.42
CA SER A 142 13.85 -3.20 12.97
C SER A 142 13.86 -2.73 11.52
N GLY A 143 14.82 -1.88 11.15
CA GLY A 143 15.04 -1.42 9.79
C GLY A 143 15.27 -2.57 8.80
N VAL A 144 16.13 -3.53 9.13
CA VAL A 144 16.37 -4.73 8.33
C VAL A 144 15.09 -5.55 8.13
N CYS A 145 14.26 -5.70 9.15
CA CYS A 145 12.97 -6.37 9.03
C CYS A 145 12.04 -5.64 8.06
N TYR A 146 12.01 -4.30 8.11
CA TYR A 146 11.22 -3.49 7.17
C TYR A 146 11.82 -3.46 5.75
N LEU A 147 13.12 -3.67 5.59
CA LEU A 147 13.73 -3.79 4.26
C LEU A 147 13.17 -4.99 3.48
N HIS A 148 12.80 -6.09 4.15
CA HIS A 148 12.07 -7.17 3.47
C HIS A 148 10.82 -6.64 2.73
N HIS A 149 10.07 -5.75 3.38
CA HIS A 149 8.90 -5.13 2.74
C HIS A 149 9.30 -4.14 1.65
N ALA A 150 10.29 -3.29 1.92
CA ALA A 150 10.80 -2.31 0.95
C ALA A 150 11.28 -2.97 -0.35
N PHE A 151 11.93 -4.13 -0.27
CA PHE A 151 12.41 -4.88 -1.43
C PHE A 151 11.35 -5.79 -2.05
N SER A 152 10.28 -6.14 -1.34
CA SER A 152 9.15 -6.89 -1.90
C SER A 152 8.36 -6.08 -2.92
N HIS A 153 8.36 -4.75 -2.79
CA HIS A 153 7.77 -3.82 -3.74
C HIS A 153 8.58 -2.52 -3.72
N ALA A 154 9.59 -2.43 -4.58
CA ALA A 154 10.66 -1.42 -4.52
C ALA A 154 10.25 -0.03 -5.01
N GLU A 155 9.24 0.54 -4.37
CA GLU A 155 8.80 1.93 -4.54
C GLU A 155 8.98 2.74 -3.26
N PHE A 156 8.79 4.06 -3.36
CA PHE A 156 9.02 4.97 -2.24
C PHE A 156 8.11 4.68 -1.04
N GLY A 157 6.82 4.38 -1.25
CA GLY A 157 5.87 4.12 -0.14
C GLY A 157 6.28 2.93 0.74
N HIS A 158 6.83 1.89 0.12
CA HIS A 158 7.34 0.72 0.82
C HIS A 158 8.69 0.99 1.50
N LEU A 159 9.60 1.70 0.81
CA LEU A 159 10.88 2.14 1.39
C LEU A 159 10.68 3.07 2.59
N ALA A 160 9.69 3.97 2.53
CA ALA A 160 9.41 4.95 3.57
C ALA A 160 9.15 4.29 4.94
N GLN A 161 8.61 3.06 4.97
CA GLN A 161 8.42 2.32 6.23
C GLN A 161 9.75 1.89 6.87
N ALA A 162 10.80 1.73 6.06
CA ALA A 162 12.15 1.39 6.51
C ALA A 162 13.00 2.64 6.81
N LEU A 163 12.52 3.87 6.63
CA LEU A 163 13.31 5.09 6.90
C LEU A 163 13.25 5.60 8.35
N PRO A 164 12.13 5.53 9.10
CA PRO A 164 12.10 5.92 10.50
C PRO A 164 13.12 5.17 11.37
N PRO A 165 13.30 3.84 11.24
CA PRO A 165 14.35 3.15 11.99
C PRO A 165 15.75 3.64 11.61
N LEU A 166 15.98 4.07 10.37
CA LEU A 166 17.26 4.64 9.92
C LEU A 166 17.55 5.96 10.62
N LEU A 167 16.55 6.82 10.78
CA LEU A 167 16.68 8.09 11.50
C LEU A 167 16.98 7.85 12.98
N VAL A 168 16.29 6.89 13.62
CA VAL A 168 16.54 6.54 15.02
C VAL A 168 17.95 5.95 15.20
N ALA A 169 18.32 4.99 14.35
CA ALA A 169 19.65 4.36 14.39
C ALA A 169 20.76 5.38 14.13
N GLY A 170 20.63 6.19 13.07
CA GLY A 170 21.61 7.20 12.69
C GLY A 170 21.73 8.32 13.73
N GLY A 171 20.61 8.79 14.31
CA GLY A 171 20.62 9.78 15.39
C GLY A 171 21.29 9.25 16.65
N ALA A 172 20.93 8.04 17.10
CA ALA A 172 21.57 7.40 18.24
C ALA A 172 23.06 7.15 17.98
N PHE A 173 23.42 6.72 16.77
CA PHE A 173 24.82 6.55 16.36
C PHE A 173 25.60 7.86 16.37
N CYS A 174 25.02 8.96 15.88
CA CYS A 174 25.67 10.28 15.92
C CYS A 174 25.92 10.73 17.37
N CYS A 175 24.94 10.54 18.26
CA CYS A 175 25.10 10.86 19.69
C CYS A 175 26.20 10.01 20.35
N TRP A 176 26.31 8.75 19.97
CA TRP A 176 27.33 7.84 20.48
C TRP A 176 28.73 8.14 19.93
N LEU A 177 28.87 8.28 18.61
CA LEU A 177 30.15 8.51 17.93
C LEU A 177 30.78 9.85 18.33
N PHE A 178 29.96 10.89 18.46
CA PHE A 178 30.41 12.24 18.80
C PHE A 178 30.13 12.59 20.27
N HIS A 179 30.27 11.61 21.15
CA HIS A 179 30.15 11.85 22.59
C HIS A 179 31.06 13.02 23.03
N GLY A 180 30.49 13.99 23.75
CA GLY A 180 31.19 15.23 24.13
C GLY A 180 31.24 16.33 23.05
N ARG A 181 30.86 16.05 21.79
CA ARG A 181 30.82 17.01 20.66
C ARG A 181 29.40 17.17 20.11
N LYS A 182 28.49 17.68 20.94
CA LYS A 182 27.05 17.78 20.64
C LYS A 182 26.74 18.51 19.32
N GLY A 183 27.50 19.56 18.98
CA GLY A 183 27.31 20.31 17.74
C GLY A 183 27.53 19.43 16.49
N LEU A 184 28.58 18.61 16.49
CA LEU A 184 28.86 17.71 15.37
C LEU A 184 27.81 16.60 15.27
N ALA A 185 27.40 16.03 16.41
CA ALA A 185 26.30 15.05 16.45
C ALA A 185 25.01 15.61 15.85
N LEU A 186 24.65 16.84 16.23
CA LEU A 186 23.46 17.52 15.73
C LEU A 186 23.53 17.81 14.23
N VAL A 187 24.65 18.36 13.75
CA VAL A 187 24.85 18.64 12.33
C VAL A 187 24.79 17.35 11.49
N SER A 188 25.43 16.27 11.93
CA SER A 188 25.37 14.97 11.25
C SER A 188 23.94 14.40 11.21
N PHE A 189 23.21 14.48 12.33
CA PHE A 189 21.82 14.04 12.38
C PHE A 189 20.91 14.89 11.49
N ILE A 190 21.05 16.22 11.51
CA ILE A 190 20.31 17.14 10.63
C ILE A 190 20.62 16.84 9.17
N GLY A 191 21.87 16.54 8.83
CA GLY A 191 22.26 16.15 7.47
C GLY A 191 21.54 14.87 7.01
N LEU A 192 21.53 13.83 7.86
CA LEU A 192 20.82 12.57 7.58
C LEU A 192 19.30 12.80 7.45
N ALA A 193 18.70 13.52 8.40
CA ALA A 193 17.28 13.84 8.39
C ALA A 193 16.91 14.67 7.15
N GLY A 194 17.72 15.67 6.81
CA GLY A 194 17.56 16.47 5.60
C GLY A 194 17.63 15.65 4.33
N PHE A 195 18.55 14.67 4.24
CA PHE A 195 18.63 13.74 3.11
C PHE A 195 17.38 12.86 2.97
N VAL A 196 16.89 12.29 4.09
CA VAL A 196 15.65 11.50 4.10
C VAL A 196 14.45 12.35 3.70
N VAL A 197 14.31 13.55 4.27
CA VAL A 197 13.22 14.48 3.94
C VAL A 197 13.30 14.91 2.47
N ALA A 198 14.49 15.29 1.97
CA ALA A 198 14.66 15.66 0.56
C ALA A 198 14.27 14.53 -0.40
N SER A 199 14.47 13.28 -0.01
CA SER A 199 14.05 12.09 -0.77
C SER A 199 12.53 11.89 -0.72
N TRP A 200 11.90 12.28 0.38
CA TRP A 200 10.46 12.16 0.61
C TRP A 200 9.64 13.25 -0.08
N LEU A 201 10.08 14.52 0.00
CA LEU A 201 9.33 15.69 -0.47
C LEU A 201 8.75 15.57 -1.90
N PRO A 202 9.41 14.95 -2.89
CA PRO A 202 8.81 14.78 -4.23
C PRO A 202 7.56 13.89 -4.28
N TYR A 203 7.33 13.06 -3.27
CA TYR A 203 6.18 12.17 -3.18
C TYR A 203 5.03 12.79 -2.37
N GLU A 204 5.23 13.97 -1.78
CA GLU A 204 4.18 14.67 -1.03
C GLU A 204 3.16 15.34 -1.97
N PRO A 205 1.86 14.98 -1.88
CA PRO A 205 0.83 15.55 -2.74
C PRO A 205 0.77 17.08 -2.70
N GLY A 206 0.94 17.67 -1.50
CA GLY A 206 0.90 19.13 -1.33
C GLY A 206 2.01 19.84 -2.11
N LEU A 207 3.23 19.28 -2.13
CA LEU A 207 4.33 19.86 -2.90
C LEU A 207 4.15 19.65 -4.40
N ASN A 208 3.62 18.50 -4.81
CA ASN A 208 3.31 18.25 -6.21
C ASN A 208 2.21 19.18 -6.73
N TYR A 209 1.24 19.55 -5.90
CA TYR A 209 0.25 20.58 -6.21
C TYR A 209 0.91 21.93 -6.49
N PHE A 210 1.80 22.41 -5.61
CA PHE A 210 2.48 23.69 -5.81
C PHE A 210 3.46 23.69 -7.00
N ARG A 211 4.09 22.55 -7.30
CA ARG A 211 5.02 22.42 -8.44
C ARG A 211 4.31 22.37 -9.78
N PHE A 212 3.14 21.75 -9.83
CA PHE A 212 2.40 21.50 -11.07
C PHE A 212 0.93 21.90 -10.94
N PRO A 213 0.60 23.16 -10.58
CA PRO A 213 -0.78 23.55 -10.29
C PRO A 213 -1.71 23.34 -11.50
N GLY A 214 -1.18 23.47 -12.72
CA GLY A 214 -1.92 23.24 -13.96
C GLY A 214 -2.31 21.78 -14.21
N HIS A 215 -1.81 20.81 -13.44
CA HIS A 215 -2.19 19.39 -13.55
C HIS A 215 -3.39 19.02 -12.69
N TYR A 216 -3.87 19.94 -11.86
CA TYR A 216 -4.99 19.72 -10.97
C TYR A 216 -6.23 20.45 -11.45
N THR A 217 -7.38 19.98 -10.99
CA THR A 217 -8.68 20.62 -11.17
C THR A 217 -9.53 20.41 -9.93
N LYS A 218 -10.48 21.33 -9.71
CA LYS A 218 -11.43 21.21 -8.61
C LYS A 218 -12.50 20.18 -8.95
N LEU A 219 -12.73 19.25 -8.04
CA LEU A 219 -13.81 18.28 -8.09
C LEU A 219 -14.62 18.34 -6.80
N ALA A 220 -15.94 18.40 -6.95
CA ALA A 220 -16.85 18.36 -5.81
C ALA A 220 -17.09 16.92 -5.37
N ILE A 221 -16.67 16.58 -4.15
CA ILE A 221 -16.92 15.28 -3.52
C ILE A 221 -17.73 15.52 -2.25
N GLN A 222 -18.97 15.03 -2.23
CA GLN A 222 -19.89 15.17 -1.10
C GLN A 222 -20.07 16.63 -0.62
N GLY A 223 -20.18 17.57 -1.56
CA GLY A 223 -20.39 18.99 -1.26
C GLY A 223 -19.13 19.75 -0.85
N ARG A 224 -17.95 19.11 -0.81
CA ARG A 224 -16.66 19.76 -0.58
C ARG A 224 -15.84 19.76 -1.87
N GLN A 225 -15.08 20.83 -2.07
CA GLN A 225 -14.19 20.96 -3.23
C GLN A 225 -12.82 20.38 -2.89
N PHE A 226 -12.30 19.52 -3.75
CA PHE A 226 -10.97 18.93 -3.65
C PHE A 226 -10.17 19.24 -4.90
N GLU A 227 -8.88 19.53 -4.73
CA GLU A 227 -7.93 19.59 -5.84
C GLU A 227 -7.47 18.17 -6.15
N VAL A 228 -7.78 17.71 -7.35
CA VAL A 228 -7.47 16.35 -7.83
C VAL A 228 -6.74 16.43 -9.16
N LEU A 229 -5.98 15.40 -9.54
CA LEU A 229 -5.36 15.36 -10.85
C LEU A 229 -6.43 15.41 -11.95
N LYS A 230 -6.17 16.13 -13.04
CA LYS A 230 -7.13 16.27 -14.15
C LYS A 230 -7.58 14.93 -14.73
N GLY A 231 -6.66 13.97 -14.85
CA GLY A 231 -6.97 12.61 -15.31
C GLY A 231 -7.93 11.88 -14.38
N ASP A 232 -7.66 11.93 -13.07
CA ASP A 232 -8.55 11.34 -12.07
C ASP A 232 -9.93 12.01 -12.06
N ALA A 233 -9.97 13.34 -12.18
CA ALA A 233 -11.23 14.08 -12.27
C ALA A 233 -12.06 13.66 -13.50
N GLN A 234 -11.41 13.54 -14.66
CA GLN A 234 -12.07 13.09 -15.89
C GLN A 234 -12.63 11.67 -15.71
N LEU A 235 -11.82 10.75 -15.16
CA LEU A 235 -12.24 9.37 -14.90
C LEU A 235 -13.43 9.30 -13.92
N MET A 236 -13.38 10.08 -12.83
CA MET A 236 -14.43 10.14 -11.83
C MET A 236 -15.73 10.72 -12.40
N LEU A 237 -15.65 11.81 -13.16
CA LEU A 237 -16.81 12.46 -13.77
C LEU A 237 -17.46 11.56 -14.83
N ALA A 238 -16.65 10.92 -15.70
CA ALA A 238 -17.16 9.97 -16.69
C ALA A 238 -17.84 8.77 -16.01
N SER A 239 -17.23 8.24 -14.95
CA SER A 239 -17.80 7.12 -14.17
C SER A 239 -19.14 7.49 -13.53
N ASP A 240 -19.26 8.69 -12.95
CA ASP A 240 -20.53 9.20 -12.39
C ASP A 240 -21.59 9.39 -13.48
N ALA A 241 -21.21 9.97 -14.62
CA ALA A 241 -22.11 10.17 -15.75
C ALA A 241 -22.68 8.84 -16.27
N ALA A 242 -21.84 7.83 -16.49
CA ALA A 242 -22.28 6.50 -16.93
C ALA A 242 -23.11 5.79 -15.87
N TYR A 243 -22.67 5.83 -14.60
CA TYR A 243 -23.39 5.22 -13.50
C TYR A 243 -24.81 5.80 -13.33
N ARG A 244 -24.97 7.12 -13.48
CA ARG A 244 -26.28 7.80 -13.46
C ARG A 244 -27.12 7.50 -14.70
N ARG A 245 -26.51 7.56 -15.88
CA ARG A 245 -27.17 7.24 -17.16
C ARG A 245 -27.79 5.85 -17.16
N CYS A 246 -27.14 4.87 -16.51
CA CYS A 246 -27.65 3.51 -16.39
C CYS A 246 -28.58 3.26 -15.17
N GLY A 247 -29.02 4.32 -14.49
CA GLY A 247 -30.03 4.25 -13.43
C GLY A 247 -29.53 3.89 -12.03
N SER A 248 -28.27 4.25 -11.69
CA SER A 248 -27.63 4.19 -10.36
C SER A 248 -28.27 3.27 -9.31
N ARG A 249 -27.74 2.05 -9.14
CA ARG A 249 -28.19 1.11 -8.10
C ARG A 249 -27.00 0.59 -7.30
N ASP A 250 -27.21 0.32 -6.01
CA ASP A 250 -26.16 -0.28 -5.17
C ASP A 250 -25.67 -1.61 -5.76
N GLY A 251 -24.35 -1.73 -5.92
CA GLY A 251 -23.69 -2.86 -6.58
C GLY A 251 -23.71 -2.83 -8.11
N SER A 252 -24.31 -1.82 -8.76
CA SER A 252 -24.46 -1.81 -10.22
C SER A 252 -23.27 -1.24 -11.00
N PHE A 253 -22.19 -0.91 -10.30
CA PHE A 253 -20.94 -0.41 -10.86
C PHE A 253 -19.79 -1.37 -10.52
N LEU A 254 -18.96 -1.69 -11.51
CA LEU A 254 -17.73 -2.45 -11.33
C LEU A 254 -16.54 -1.56 -11.72
N ALA A 255 -15.57 -1.42 -10.84
CA ALA A 255 -14.34 -0.67 -11.08
C ALA A 255 -13.14 -1.58 -10.83
N ILE A 256 -12.43 -1.94 -11.89
CA ILE A 256 -11.35 -2.93 -11.84
C ILE A 256 -10.14 -2.53 -12.71
N PRO A 257 -8.90 -2.87 -12.30
CA PRO A 257 -8.52 -3.56 -11.08
C PRO A 257 -8.10 -2.65 -9.92
N THR A 258 -8.02 -1.32 -10.10
CA THR A 258 -7.34 -0.41 -9.14
C THR A 258 -8.12 0.86 -8.79
N TYR A 259 -9.46 0.85 -8.89
CA TYR A 259 -10.29 2.04 -8.60
C TYR A 259 -11.28 1.88 -7.43
N PRO A 260 -10.90 1.32 -6.26
CA PRO A 260 -11.84 1.11 -5.16
C PRO A 260 -12.41 2.42 -4.58
N GLY A 261 -11.71 3.55 -4.77
CA GLY A 261 -12.21 4.88 -4.37
C GLY A 261 -13.50 5.29 -5.07
N LEU A 262 -13.77 4.79 -6.29
CA LEU A 262 -14.98 5.10 -7.03
C LEU A 262 -16.24 4.59 -6.33
N TYR A 263 -16.16 3.46 -5.61
CA TYR A 263 -17.28 2.95 -4.82
C TYR A 263 -17.74 3.95 -3.75
N ALA A 264 -16.78 4.56 -3.05
CA ALA A 264 -17.07 5.60 -2.05
C ALA A 264 -17.58 6.91 -2.69
N TYR A 265 -17.00 7.30 -3.83
CA TYR A 265 -17.41 8.48 -4.58
C TYR A 265 -18.86 8.37 -5.11
N LEU A 266 -19.18 7.23 -5.73
CA LEU A 266 -20.50 6.93 -6.31
C LEU A 266 -21.53 6.43 -5.28
N LYS A 267 -21.11 6.26 -4.02
CA LYS A 267 -21.94 5.72 -2.92
C LYS A 267 -22.59 4.38 -3.26
N THR A 268 -21.79 3.47 -3.82
CA THR A 268 -22.20 2.11 -4.20
C THR A 268 -21.19 1.10 -3.66
N ARG A 269 -21.65 -0.09 -3.30
CA ARG A 269 -20.78 -1.21 -2.96
C ARG A 269 -20.15 -1.80 -4.21
N ALA A 270 -18.98 -2.42 -4.04
CA ALA A 270 -18.44 -3.32 -5.03
C ALA A 270 -19.35 -4.56 -5.14
N PRO A 271 -19.57 -5.10 -6.35
CA PRO A 271 -20.47 -6.24 -6.55
C PRO A 271 -19.92 -7.53 -5.93
N PHE A 272 -18.60 -7.65 -5.74
CA PHE A 272 -17.94 -8.76 -5.06
C PHE A 272 -16.75 -8.27 -4.23
N ARG A 273 -16.18 -9.18 -3.42
CA ARG A 273 -15.22 -8.84 -2.34
C ARG A 273 -13.79 -8.48 -2.79
N ASP A 274 -13.35 -8.89 -3.97
CA ASP A 274 -11.96 -8.64 -4.40
C ASP A 274 -11.87 -7.28 -5.11
N LEU A 275 -11.10 -6.37 -4.53
CA LEU A 275 -10.93 -4.99 -5.01
C LEU A 275 -9.63 -4.78 -5.78
N TYR A 276 -8.68 -5.72 -5.66
CA TYR A 276 -7.35 -5.66 -6.25
C TYR A 276 -7.06 -6.97 -6.98
N LEU A 277 -7.31 -6.99 -8.28
CA LEU A 277 -7.29 -8.21 -9.10
C LEU A 277 -5.86 -8.57 -9.57
N LEU A 278 -4.90 -8.46 -8.65
CA LEU A 278 -3.44 -8.53 -8.89
C LEU A 278 -2.90 -9.98 -8.94
N SER A 279 -3.65 -10.92 -8.41
CA SER A 279 -3.26 -12.34 -8.32
C SER A 279 -4.28 -13.22 -9.03
N PRO A 280 -3.83 -14.28 -9.76
CA PRO A 280 -4.74 -15.24 -10.34
C PRO A 280 -5.67 -15.88 -9.31
N ARG A 281 -6.94 -16.04 -9.68
CA ARG A 281 -7.95 -16.77 -8.87
C ARG A 281 -8.43 -18.03 -9.56
N SER A 282 -8.90 -18.99 -8.76
CA SER A 282 -9.51 -20.20 -9.28
C SER A 282 -10.77 -19.88 -10.08
N GLU A 283 -11.18 -20.79 -10.96
CA GLU A 283 -12.38 -20.61 -11.77
C GLU A 283 -13.64 -20.48 -10.90
N GLU A 284 -13.73 -21.23 -9.81
CA GLU A 284 -14.87 -21.22 -8.89
C GLU A 284 -15.07 -19.82 -8.31
N PHE A 285 -13.98 -19.17 -7.89
CA PHE A 285 -14.02 -17.80 -7.39
C PHE A 285 -14.47 -16.82 -8.47
N GLN A 286 -13.97 -16.97 -9.71
CA GLN A 286 -14.38 -16.10 -10.82
C GLN A 286 -15.87 -16.30 -11.18
N LYS A 287 -16.36 -17.54 -11.16
CA LYS A 287 -17.78 -17.88 -11.36
C LYS A 287 -18.66 -17.28 -10.25
N GLU A 288 -18.19 -17.28 -9.00
CA GLU A 288 -18.84 -16.58 -7.88
C GLU A 288 -18.92 -15.07 -8.14
N SER A 289 -17.81 -14.44 -8.55
CA SER A 289 -17.77 -13.01 -8.90
C SER A 289 -18.72 -12.66 -10.05
N ILE A 290 -18.75 -13.47 -11.11
CA ILE A 290 -19.69 -13.31 -12.23
C ILE A 290 -21.14 -13.43 -11.74
N SER A 291 -21.44 -14.43 -10.92
CA SER A 291 -22.78 -14.60 -10.33
C SER A 291 -23.17 -13.40 -9.49
N ALA A 292 -22.22 -12.77 -8.79
CA ALA A 292 -22.44 -11.54 -8.04
C ALA A 292 -22.74 -10.33 -8.96
N LEU A 293 -22.05 -10.21 -10.12
CA LEU A 293 -22.38 -9.19 -11.14
C LEU A 293 -23.80 -9.35 -11.67
N VAL A 294 -24.20 -10.59 -11.98
CA VAL A 294 -25.56 -10.90 -12.45
C VAL A 294 -26.59 -10.56 -11.37
N LYS A 295 -26.37 -11.01 -10.13
CA LYS A 295 -27.29 -10.80 -9.01
C LYS A 295 -27.47 -9.32 -8.67
N SER A 296 -26.38 -8.54 -8.70
CA SER A 296 -26.40 -7.09 -8.45
C SER A 296 -26.88 -6.28 -9.66
N ARG A 297 -27.14 -6.93 -10.80
CA ARG A 297 -27.53 -6.29 -12.06
C ARG A 297 -26.53 -5.19 -12.45
N THR A 298 -25.24 -5.52 -12.39
CA THR A 298 -24.16 -4.61 -12.78
C THR A 298 -24.42 -4.07 -14.18
N SER A 299 -24.48 -2.74 -14.29
CA SER A 299 -24.84 -2.02 -15.51
C SER A 299 -23.65 -1.30 -16.14
N VAL A 300 -22.63 -0.95 -15.34
CA VAL A 300 -21.43 -0.26 -15.81
C VAL A 300 -20.19 -0.98 -15.28
N ALA A 301 -19.19 -1.15 -16.14
CA ALA A 301 -17.88 -1.65 -15.77
C ALA A 301 -16.78 -0.70 -16.31
N LEU A 302 -15.90 -0.26 -15.41
CA LEU A 302 -14.67 0.44 -15.73
C LEU A 302 -13.52 -0.56 -15.62
N ILE A 303 -12.83 -0.81 -16.74
CA ILE A 303 -11.75 -1.79 -16.83
C ILE A 303 -10.47 -1.09 -17.24
N ASN A 304 -9.38 -1.34 -16.51
CA ASN A 304 -8.04 -1.03 -16.97
C ASN A 304 -7.21 -2.32 -17.00
N GLU A 305 -7.08 -2.93 -18.18
CA GLU A 305 -6.42 -4.23 -18.29
C GLU A 305 -4.92 -4.19 -17.89
N ASN A 306 -4.25 -3.04 -18.05
CA ASN A 306 -2.81 -2.89 -17.84
C ASN A 306 -2.47 -2.01 -16.63
N ALA A 307 -3.37 -1.86 -15.65
CA ALA A 307 -3.22 -0.86 -14.58
C ALA A 307 -1.95 -1.02 -13.73
N ASP A 308 -1.41 -2.24 -13.60
CA ASP A 308 -0.20 -2.51 -12.82
C ASP A 308 1.07 -2.68 -13.68
N GLY A 309 0.95 -2.60 -15.01
CA GLY A 309 2.05 -2.73 -15.97
C GLY A 309 2.72 -4.11 -16.08
N GLU A 310 2.54 -4.99 -15.08
CA GLU A 310 3.22 -6.29 -15.00
C GLU A 310 2.28 -7.49 -15.22
N ARG A 311 1.00 -7.39 -14.83
CA ARG A 311 0.02 -8.46 -14.96
C ARG A 311 -1.28 -7.97 -15.54
N ARG A 312 -1.63 -8.53 -16.69
CA ARG A 312 -2.90 -8.20 -17.33
C ARG A 312 -4.06 -8.83 -16.60
N LEU A 313 -5.19 -8.14 -16.58
CA LEU A 313 -6.44 -8.70 -16.07
C LEU A 313 -6.82 -10.01 -16.79
N SER A 314 -6.50 -10.14 -18.07
CA SER A 314 -6.66 -11.37 -18.86
C SER A 314 -5.87 -12.56 -18.31
N GLN A 315 -4.79 -12.33 -17.55
CA GLN A 315 -3.98 -13.39 -16.94
C GLN A 315 -4.46 -13.75 -15.53
N THR A 316 -4.99 -12.79 -14.77
CA THR A 316 -5.42 -13.01 -13.39
C THR A 316 -6.89 -13.41 -13.28
N TYR A 317 -7.74 -12.89 -14.16
CA TYR A 317 -9.20 -13.04 -14.16
C TYR A 317 -9.78 -13.27 -15.58
N PRO A 318 -9.31 -14.28 -16.33
CA PRO A 318 -9.73 -14.51 -17.71
C PRO A 318 -11.24 -14.71 -17.88
N LEU A 319 -11.90 -15.44 -16.98
CA LEU A 319 -13.34 -15.75 -17.10
C LEU A 319 -14.19 -14.50 -16.82
N LEU A 320 -13.81 -13.72 -15.81
CA LEU A 320 -14.49 -12.48 -15.47
C LEU A 320 -14.36 -11.45 -16.59
N LEU A 321 -13.15 -11.28 -17.15
CA LEU A 321 -12.92 -10.37 -18.27
C LEU A 321 -13.71 -10.82 -19.50
N HIS A 322 -13.66 -12.10 -19.85
CA HIS A 322 -14.43 -12.64 -20.97
C HIS A 322 -15.94 -12.41 -20.81
N TYR A 323 -16.48 -12.61 -19.61
CA TYR A 323 -17.88 -12.32 -19.30
C TYR A 323 -18.22 -10.84 -19.55
N VAL A 324 -17.39 -9.91 -19.07
CA VAL A 324 -17.63 -8.47 -19.28
C VAL A 324 -17.58 -8.13 -20.76
N LEU A 325 -16.54 -8.55 -21.48
CA LEU A 325 -16.37 -8.26 -22.91
C LEU A 325 -17.48 -8.84 -23.80
N THR A 326 -18.12 -9.93 -23.36
CA THR A 326 -19.21 -10.59 -24.10
C THR A 326 -20.58 -9.97 -23.79
N ASN A 327 -20.80 -9.53 -22.54
CA ASN A 327 -22.12 -9.10 -22.07
C ASN A 327 -22.27 -7.57 -21.93
N PHE A 328 -21.19 -6.82 -22.09
CA PHE A 328 -21.18 -5.37 -22.03
C PHE A 328 -20.69 -4.80 -23.36
N LYS A 329 -21.16 -3.60 -23.69
CA LYS A 329 -20.74 -2.85 -24.88
C LYS A 329 -19.76 -1.77 -24.46
N SER A 330 -18.65 -1.65 -25.20
CA SER A 330 -17.70 -0.56 -25.00
C SER A 330 -18.36 0.79 -25.29
N VAL A 331 -18.06 1.79 -24.47
CA VAL A 331 -18.44 3.18 -24.66
C VAL A 331 -17.27 3.87 -25.36
N ASP A 332 -17.55 4.55 -26.48
CA ASP A 332 -16.56 5.32 -27.24
C ASP A 332 -16.20 6.62 -26.50
N GLU A 333 -15.48 6.48 -25.38
CA GLU A 333 -15.00 7.58 -24.55
C GLU A 333 -13.52 7.34 -24.21
N THR A 334 -12.67 8.27 -24.63
CA THR A 334 -11.24 8.22 -24.32
C THR A 334 -11.01 8.57 -22.86
N LEU A 335 -10.72 7.57 -22.03
CA LEU A 335 -10.39 7.77 -20.62
C LEU A 335 -8.87 7.78 -20.38
N PRO A 336 -8.42 8.48 -19.34
CA PRO A 336 -7.01 8.47 -18.93
C PRO A 336 -6.51 7.07 -18.54
N HIS A 337 -5.19 6.91 -18.55
CA HIS A 337 -4.48 5.72 -18.03
C HIS A 337 -4.84 4.38 -18.72
N GLY A 338 -5.40 4.43 -19.93
CA GLY A 338 -5.81 3.22 -20.66
C GLY A 338 -7.02 2.54 -20.05
N ALA A 339 -7.81 3.26 -19.24
CA ALA A 339 -9.09 2.77 -18.78
C ALA A 339 -10.11 2.76 -19.92
N GLU A 340 -11.02 1.79 -19.89
CA GLU A 340 -12.10 1.63 -20.85
C GLU A 340 -13.40 1.43 -20.09
N MET A 341 -14.48 1.99 -20.61
CA MET A 341 -15.80 1.90 -20.00
C MET A 341 -16.74 1.02 -20.81
N TYR A 342 -17.52 0.22 -20.10
CA TYR A 342 -18.41 -0.77 -20.65
C TYR A 342 -19.79 -0.65 -20.01
N GLU A 343 -20.84 -0.72 -20.82
CA GLU A 343 -22.24 -0.67 -20.37
C GLU A 343 -22.97 -1.97 -20.73
N ASN A 344 -23.66 -2.56 -19.76
CA ASN A 344 -24.48 -3.76 -20.00
C ASN A 344 -25.83 -3.33 -20.61
N PRO A 345 -26.13 -3.68 -21.87
CA PRO A 345 -27.34 -3.21 -22.55
C PRO A 345 -28.64 -3.76 -21.93
N THR A 346 -28.59 -4.90 -21.24
CA THR A 346 -29.75 -5.48 -20.56
C THR A 346 -30.06 -4.73 -19.26
N ASN A 347 -29.03 -4.26 -18.57
CA ASN A 347 -29.18 -3.62 -17.25
C ASN A 347 -29.18 -2.09 -17.31
N CYS A 348 -28.58 -1.49 -18.34
CA CYS A 348 -28.53 -0.07 -18.60
C CYS A 348 -29.68 0.32 -19.54
N LYS A 349 -30.74 0.90 -18.99
CA LYS A 349 -31.81 1.48 -19.80
C LYS A 349 -31.38 2.87 -20.25
N THR A 350 -30.85 2.98 -21.47
CA THR A 350 -30.58 4.29 -22.05
C THR A 350 -31.90 5.02 -22.26
N THR A 351 -31.94 6.30 -21.88
CA THR A 351 -33.12 7.18 -21.98
C THR A 351 -33.66 7.37 -23.40
N SER A 352 -33.00 6.81 -24.43
CA SER A 352 -33.52 6.80 -25.80
C SER A 352 -34.81 5.98 -25.95
N GLU A 353 -35.02 4.92 -25.17
CA GLU A 353 -36.27 4.15 -25.20
C GLU A 353 -37.45 4.87 -24.52
N GLU A 354 -37.19 5.74 -23.53
CA GLU A 354 -38.25 6.57 -22.91
C GLU A 354 -38.68 7.73 -23.81
N SER A 355 -37.77 8.34 -24.57
CA SER A 355 -38.13 9.36 -25.57
C SER A 355 -38.93 8.78 -26.74
N ALA A 356 -38.66 7.53 -27.13
CA ALA A 356 -39.46 6.82 -28.13
C ALA A 356 -40.86 6.43 -27.61
N ARG A 357 -41.00 6.06 -26.33
CA ARG A 357 -42.31 5.74 -25.72
C ARG A 357 -43.14 6.97 -25.37
N SER A 358 -42.52 8.11 -25.07
CA SER A 358 -43.23 9.37 -24.80
C SER A 358 -43.80 10.03 -26.06
N LYS A 359 -43.31 9.70 -27.26
CA LYS A 359 -43.85 10.20 -28.54
C LYS A 359 -44.98 9.34 -29.12
N VAL A 360 -45.35 8.25 -28.44
CA VAL A 360 -46.41 7.31 -28.87
C VAL A 360 -47.59 7.32 -27.88
N LYS A 361 -47.69 8.34 -27.02
CA LYS A 361 -48.86 8.57 -26.17
C LYS A 361 -49.51 9.91 -26.44
#